data_AF-A0A1X1H064-F1
#
_entry.id   AF-A0A1X1H064-F1
#
_cell.length_a   1.000
_cell.length_b   1.000
_cell.length_c   1.000
_cell.angle_alpha   90.00
_cell.angle_beta   90.00
_cell.angle_gamma   90.00
#
_symmetry.space_group_name_H-M   'P 1'
#
loop_
_entity.id
_entity.type
_entity.pdbx_description
1 polymer ?
#
loop_
_entity_poly.entity_id
_entity_poly.type
_entity_poly.pdbx_seq_one_letter_code
_entity_poly.pdbx_strand_id
1 'polypeptide(L)'
;MDKIQKDINDALDPTRRLNLLKIIFVAPLFSLIIILGTYFPISLFRMASEAGHDPAIPLTSMVTQLTSVENNLIPPNSFFGFLFLFCWCYFICCYVITKRNRIKAYLLTQILQLILFLIFYYSWFIAALYLIPLVAVRIVYWIGFVLSLIYLIYILVTKQRASKDYFSSEYYKKFLNVILFLWLLMYGINLFINGLNHFLAYLLLALLPVSPIFLGLFLVSFFKSNVVTLENLNAVNKNQEKYREEYGYTIEEWYGKKSKMYKEHVKKSKKR
;
A
#
# COMPACT_ATOMS: atom_id res chain seq x y z
N MET A 1 1.41 24.43 10.65
CA MET A 1 1.44 24.48 9.17
C MET A 1 0.10 23.97 8.68
N ASP A 2 -0.57 24.69 7.78
CA ASP A 2 -1.81 24.20 7.17
C ASP A 2 -1.55 22.86 6.46
N LYS A 3 -2.52 21.94 6.47
CA LYS A 3 -2.37 20.60 5.88
C LYS A 3 -2.10 20.70 4.38
N ILE A 4 -2.74 21.64 3.68
CA ILE A 4 -2.50 21.87 2.25
C ILE A 4 -1.08 22.40 2.03
N GLN A 5 -0.63 23.35 2.86
CA GLN A 5 0.74 23.87 2.79
C GLN A 5 1.79 22.77 3.04
N LYS A 6 1.52 21.85 3.97
CA LYS A 6 2.37 20.67 4.21
C LYS A 6 2.42 19.77 2.98
N ASP A 7 1.27 19.41 2.41
CA ASP A 7 1.21 18.54 1.23
C ASP A 7 1.91 19.18 0.02
N ILE A 8 1.87 20.50 -0.12
CA ILE A 8 2.62 21.27 -1.12
C ILE A 8 4.14 21.17 -0.88
N ASN A 9 4.60 21.37 0.36
CA ASN A 9 6.02 21.26 0.69
C ASN A 9 6.54 19.84 0.44
N ASP A 10 5.78 18.84 0.86
CA ASP A 10 6.09 17.42 0.62
C ASP A 10 6.13 17.10 -0.89
N ALA A 11 5.39 17.84 -1.73
CA ALA A 11 5.49 17.71 -3.18
C ALA A 11 6.70 18.43 -3.78
N LEU A 12 7.05 19.62 -3.28
CA LEU A 12 8.08 20.49 -3.86
C LEU A 12 9.50 20.10 -3.44
N ASP A 13 9.72 19.73 -2.19
CA ASP A 13 11.05 19.42 -1.65
C ASP A 13 11.75 18.24 -2.33
N PRO A 14 11.14 17.04 -2.41
CA PRO A 14 11.76 15.91 -3.09
C PRO A 14 11.93 16.20 -4.59
N THR A 15 10.95 16.85 -5.23
CA THR A 15 11.01 17.14 -6.67
C THR A 15 12.07 18.19 -7.04
N ARG A 16 12.40 19.12 -6.13
CA ARG A 16 13.53 20.04 -6.26
C ARG A 16 14.87 19.30 -6.25
N ARG A 17 15.03 18.33 -5.35
CA ARG A 17 16.27 17.57 -5.13
C ARG A 17 16.48 16.40 -6.10
N LEU A 18 15.50 16.13 -6.98
CA LEU A 18 15.58 15.09 -8.01
C LEU A 18 16.52 15.50 -9.15
N ASN A 19 17.58 14.73 -9.33
CA ASN A 19 18.50 14.79 -10.47
C ASN A 19 18.41 13.51 -11.32
N LEU A 20 19.00 13.54 -12.52
CA LEU A 20 18.93 12.43 -13.47
C LEU A 20 19.55 11.14 -12.90
N LEU A 21 20.70 11.26 -12.22
CA LEU A 21 21.38 10.13 -11.59
C LEU A 21 20.50 9.43 -10.55
N LYS A 22 19.81 10.18 -9.68
CA LYS A 22 18.88 9.60 -8.72
C LYS A 22 17.77 8.82 -9.40
N ILE A 23 17.28 9.23 -10.55
CA ILE A 23 16.22 8.46 -11.23
C ILE A 23 16.76 7.22 -11.94
N ILE A 24 17.97 7.28 -12.49
CA ILE A 24 18.60 6.10 -13.10
C ILE A 24 18.87 5.02 -12.05
N PHE A 25 19.30 5.38 -10.84
CA PHE A 25 19.67 4.41 -9.81
C PHE A 25 18.57 4.15 -8.78
N VAL A 26 17.91 5.18 -8.25
CA VAL A 26 16.91 5.06 -7.18
C VAL A 26 15.57 4.57 -7.72
N ALA A 27 15.14 4.97 -8.92
CA ALA A 27 13.83 4.55 -9.42
C ALA A 27 13.74 3.05 -9.72
N PRO A 28 14.76 2.40 -10.34
CA PRO A 28 14.79 0.95 -10.45
C PRO A 28 14.86 0.25 -9.10
N LEU A 29 15.68 0.74 -8.16
CA LEU A 29 15.78 0.15 -6.82
C LEU A 29 14.45 0.25 -6.05
N PHE A 30 13.80 1.41 -6.08
CA PHE A 30 12.48 1.59 -5.48
C PHE A 30 11.44 0.67 -6.11
N SER A 31 11.42 0.58 -7.44
CA SER A 31 10.53 -0.33 -8.15
C SER A 31 10.81 -1.78 -7.78
N LEU A 32 12.08 -2.18 -7.68
CA LEU A 32 12.50 -3.51 -7.26
C LEU A 32 12.03 -3.82 -5.84
N ILE A 33 12.23 -2.91 -4.88
CA ILE A 33 11.80 -3.09 -3.49
C ILE A 33 10.29 -3.27 -3.40
N ILE A 34 9.51 -2.50 -4.16
CA ILE A 34 8.06 -2.66 -4.21
C ILE A 34 7.69 -4.04 -4.75
N ILE A 35 8.31 -4.45 -5.86
CA ILE A 35 8.02 -5.74 -6.49
C ILE A 35 8.43 -6.90 -5.57
N LEU A 36 9.55 -6.80 -4.86
CA LEU A 36 9.94 -7.79 -3.86
C LEU A 36 8.93 -7.80 -2.70
N GLY A 37 8.50 -6.64 -2.23
CA GLY A 37 7.49 -6.52 -1.18
C GLY A 37 6.10 -7.04 -1.56
N THR A 38 5.78 -7.16 -2.85
CA THR A 38 4.54 -7.76 -3.34
C THR A 38 4.70 -9.25 -3.66
N TYR A 39 5.76 -9.63 -4.36
CA TYR A 39 5.99 -10.99 -4.82
C TYR A 39 6.44 -11.94 -3.70
N PHE A 40 7.40 -11.51 -2.88
CA PHE A 40 8.11 -12.37 -1.93
C PHE A 40 7.23 -12.90 -0.79
N PRO A 41 6.23 -12.17 -0.25
CA PRO A 41 5.33 -12.72 0.76
C PRO A 41 4.61 -13.99 0.32
N ILE A 42 4.15 -14.04 -0.95
CA ILE A 42 3.45 -15.22 -1.49
C ILE A 42 4.39 -16.41 -1.54
N SER A 43 5.60 -16.23 -2.09
CA SER A 43 6.58 -17.32 -2.20
C SER A 43 7.09 -17.78 -0.83
N LEU A 44 7.35 -16.85 0.09
CA LEU A 44 7.77 -17.14 1.46
C LEU A 44 6.72 -17.98 2.20
N PHE A 45 5.46 -17.55 2.19
CA PHE A 45 4.44 -18.22 3.00
C PHE A 45 4.04 -19.55 2.35
N ARG A 46 4.10 -19.65 1.02
CA ARG A 46 4.00 -20.95 0.32
C ARG A 46 5.10 -21.90 0.75
N MET A 47 6.36 -21.47 0.73
CA MET A 47 7.49 -22.30 1.16
C MET A 47 7.37 -22.70 2.63
N ALA A 48 6.95 -21.78 3.50
CA ALA A 48 6.73 -22.08 4.92
C ALA A 48 5.61 -23.11 5.13
N SER A 49 4.52 -23.00 4.36
CA SER A 49 3.42 -23.97 4.34
C SER A 49 3.88 -25.35 3.85
N GLU A 50 4.70 -25.39 2.79
CA GLU A 50 5.26 -26.63 2.22
C GLU A 50 6.32 -27.28 3.13
N ALA A 51 7.16 -26.50 3.80
CA ALA A 51 8.21 -26.98 4.69
C ALA A 51 7.68 -27.57 6.02
N GLY A 52 6.45 -27.21 6.41
CA GLY A 52 5.75 -27.81 7.55
C GLY A 52 5.14 -29.19 7.25
N HIS A 53 5.41 -29.77 6.07
CA HIS A 53 4.90 -31.08 5.67
C HIS A 53 5.68 -32.23 6.31
N ASP A 54 5.07 -32.88 7.31
CA ASP A 54 5.47 -34.23 7.70
C ASP A 54 4.42 -35.24 7.18
N PRO A 55 4.74 -36.06 6.16
CA PRO A 55 3.81 -37.05 5.61
C PRO A 55 3.45 -38.16 6.60
N ALA A 56 4.17 -38.30 7.73
CA ALA A 56 3.89 -39.31 8.74
C ALA A 56 2.82 -38.89 9.76
N ILE A 57 2.49 -37.60 9.88
CA ILE A 57 1.55 -37.07 10.89
C ILE A 57 0.51 -36.14 10.21
N PRO A 58 -0.57 -36.69 9.63
CA PRO A 58 -1.51 -35.96 8.77
C PRO A 58 -2.33 -34.87 9.50
N LEU A 59 -2.39 -34.91 10.83
CA LEU A 59 -3.12 -33.92 11.63
C LEU A 59 -2.26 -32.71 12.04
N THR A 60 -0.92 -32.84 12.01
CA THR A 60 0.03 -31.75 12.26
C THR A 60 0.65 -31.21 10.98
N SER A 61 0.46 -31.88 9.83
CA SER A 61 0.84 -31.38 8.52
C SER A 61 -0.06 -30.20 8.12
N MET A 62 0.25 -29.00 8.61
CA MET A 62 -0.31 -27.75 8.11
C MET A 62 0.27 -27.42 6.73
N VAL A 63 0.19 -28.36 5.78
CA VAL A 63 0.25 -28.01 4.38
C VAL A 63 -1.08 -27.37 4.03
N THR A 64 -1.11 -26.07 4.21
CA THR A 64 -2.12 -25.17 3.68
C THR A 64 -1.94 -25.11 2.17
N GLN A 65 -2.40 -26.14 1.47
CA GLN A 65 -2.57 -26.09 0.03
C GLN A 65 -3.81 -25.25 -0.27
N LEU A 66 -3.57 -24.13 -0.96
CA LEU A 66 -4.63 -23.36 -1.60
C LEU A 66 -5.38 -24.28 -2.58
N THR A 67 -6.68 -24.06 -2.69
CA THR A 67 -7.52 -24.73 -3.68
C THR A 67 -7.08 -24.39 -5.10
N SER A 68 -7.49 -25.19 -6.09
CA SER A 68 -7.21 -24.90 -7.50
C SER A 68 -7.70 -23.50 -7.92
N VAL A 69 -8.85 -23.08 -7.41
CA VAL A 69 -9.41 -21.73 -7.64
C VAL A 69 -8.49 -20.66 -7.05
N GLU A 70 -8.07 -20.81 -5.79
CA GLU A 70 -7.18 -19.85 -5.12
C GLU A 70 -5.81 -19.76 -5.81
N ASN A 71 -5.25 -20.89 -6.28
CA ASN A 71 -3.99 -20.89 -7.01
C ASN A 71 -4.08 -20.18 -8.37
N ASN A 72 -5.21 -20.30 -9.07
CA ASN A 72 -5.44 -19.61 -10.34
C ASN A 72 -5.59 -18.08 -10.18
N LEU A 73 -5.88 -17.60 -8.96
CA LEU A 73 -6.00 -16.19 -8.64
C LEU A 73 -4.64 -15.54 -8.31
N ILE A 74 -3.56 -16.31 -8.18
CA ILE A 74 -2.21 -15.80 -7.97
C ILE A 74 -1.69 -15.18 -9.28
N PRO A 75 -1.21 -13.92 -9.28
CA PRO A 75 -0.63 -13.33 -10.48
C PRO A 75 0.59 -14.15 -10.94
N PRO A 76 0.73 -14.42 -12.25
CA PRO A 76 1.87 -15.17 -12.76
C PRO A 76 3.18 -14.38 -12.54
N ASN A 77 4.31 -15.07 -12.35
CA ASN A 77 5.61 -14.41 -12.11
C ASN A 77 5.96 -13.36 -13.19
N SER A 78 5.56 -13.60 -14.44
CA SER A 78 5.75 -12.68 -15.56
C SER A 78 5.06 -11.33 -15.34
N PHE A 79 3.89 -11.31 -14.67
CA PHE A 79 3.17 -10.07 -14.32
C PHE A 79 4.06 -9.12 -13.52
N PHE A 80 4.76 -9.63 -12.51
CA PHE A 80 5.65 -8.81 -11.66
C PHE A 80 6.86 -8.27 -12.45
N GLY A 81 7.39 -9.05 -13.40
CA GLY A 81 8.42 -8.58 -14.33
C GLY A 81 7.94 -7.44 -15.24
N PHE A 82 6.74 -7.55 -15.80
CA PHE A 82 6.15 -6.46 -16.59
C PHE A 82 5.81 -5.24 -15.73
N LEU A 83 5.31 -5.44 -14.51
CA LEU A 83 5.00 -4.36 -13.57
C LEU A 83 6.26 -3.59 -13.19
N PHE A 84 7.39 -4.27 -12.99
CA PHE A 84 8.69 -3.65 -12.77
C PHE A 84 9.08 -2.71 -13.93
N LEU A 85 9.04 -3.21 -15.16
CA LEU A 85 9.37 -2.42 -16.35
C LEU A 85 8.42 -1.23 -16.52
N PHE A 86 7.12 -1.43 -16.28
CA PHE A 86 6.13 -0.37 -16.30
C PHE A 86 6.44 0.73 -15.29
N CYS A 87 6.72 0.36 -14.03
CA CYS A 87 7.08 1.32 -12.99
C CYS A 87 8.31 2.12 -13.37
N TRP A 88 9.34 1.46 -13.90
CA TRP A 88 10.56 2.13 -14.31
C TRP A 88 10.33 3.15 -15.42
N CYS A 89 9.63 2.78 -16.50
CA CYS A 89 9.23 3.70 -17.57
C CYS A 89 8.39 4.87 -17.02
N TYR A 90 7.47 4.58 -16.10
CA TYR A 90 6.63 5.60 -15.48
C TYR A 90 7.44 6.62 -14.66
N PHE A 91 8.43 6.18 -13.89
CA PHE A 91 9.30 7.09 -13.14
C PHE A 91 10.12 8.01 -14.05
N ILE A 92 10.59 7.50 -15.20
CA ILE A 92 11.26 8.31 -16.22
C ILE A 92 10.30 9.38 -16.78
N CYS A 93 9.06 9.01 -17.08
CA CYS A 93 8.03 9.96 -17.49
C CYS A 93 7.75 11.02 -16.41
N CYS A 94 7.59 10.60 -15.15
CA CYS A 94 7.39 11.51 -14.02
C CYS A 94 8.54 12.48 -13.88
N TYR A 95 9.79 12.03 -14.03
CA TYR A 95 10.96 12.91 -14.02
C TYR A 95 10.87 14.04 -15.05
N VAL A 96 10.53 13.71 -16.30
CA VAL A 96 10.40 14.73 -17.35
C VAL A 96 9.32 15.75 -16.97
N ILE A 97 8.22 15.30 -16.37
CA ILE A 97 7.14 16.15 -15.88
C ILE A 97 7.60 17.02 -14.71
N THR A 98 8.41 16.52 -13.76
CA THR A 98 8.88 17.31 -12.61
C THR A 98 9.63 18.59 -13.02
N LYS A 99 10.30 18.57 -14.18
CA LYS A 99 11.03 19.74 -14.70
C LYS A 99 10.10 20.79 -15.31
N ARG A 100 8.84 20.45 -15.59
CA ARG A 100 7.83 21.32 -16.21
C ARG A 100 6.71 21.73 -15.23
N ASN A 101 6.29 20.81 -14.36
CA ASN A 101 5.24 21.00 -13.36
C ASN A 101 5.45 20.02 -12.19
N ARG A 102 5.96 20.53 -11.06
CA ARG A 102 6.35 19.73 -9.89
C ARG A 102 5.14 19.11 -9.19
N ILE A 103 4.09 19.89 -8.95
CA ILE A 103 2.85 19.43 -8.33
C ILE A 103 2.20 18.32 -9.15
N LYS A 104 2.10 18.49 -10.47
CA LYS A 104 1.53 17.47 -11.36
C LYS A 104 2.33 16.15 -11.33
N ALA A 105 3.66 16.23 -11.31
CA ALA A 105 4.51 15.04 -11.25
C ALA A 105 4.36 14.29 -9.92
N TYR A 106 4.27 15.02 -8.80
CA TYR A 106 4.04 14.42 -7.49
C TYR A 106 2.66 13.76 -7.40
N LEU A 107 1.60 14.45 -7.86
CA LEU A 107 0.25 13.90 -7.96
C LEU A 107 0.22 12.59 -8.76
N LEU A 108 0.89 12.55 -9.91
CA LEU A 108 1.01 11.37 -10.75
C LEU A 108 1.74 10.23 -10.03
N THR A 109 2.79 10.55 -9.25
CA THR A 109 3.50 9.57 -8.43
C THR A 109 2.60 8.99 -7.32
N GLN A 110 1.78 9.83 -6.67
CA GLN A 110 0.81 9.40 -5.66
C GLN A 110 -0.28 8.48 -6.25
N ILE A 111 -0.76 8.76 -7.46
CA ILE A 111 -1.69 7.85 -8.18
C ILE A 111 -1.04 6.49 -8.40
N LEU A 112 0.20 6.45 -8.90
CA LEU A 112 0.90 5.17 -9.11
C LEU A 112 1.08 4.43 -7.78
N GLN A 113 1.46 5.14 -6.72
CA GLN A 113 1.63 4.56 -5.39
C GLN A 113 0.33 3.91 -4.88
N LEU A 114 -0.83 4.54 -5.09
CA LEU A 114 -2.13 3.94 -4.76
C LEU A 114 -2.44 2.67 -5.57
N ILE A 115 -2.11 2.66 -6.87
CA ILE A 115 -2.29 1.47 -7.72
C ILE A 115 -1.39 0.33 -7.23
N LEU A 116 -0.12 0.61 -6.99
CA LEU A 116 0.84 -0.38 -6.48
C LEU A 116 0.46 -0.87 -5.09
N PHE A 117 -0.12 0.00 -4.28
CA PHE A 117 -0.64 -0.36 -2.96
C PHE A 117 -1.78 -1.37 -3.02
N LEU A 118 -2.68 -1.28 -4.00
CA LEU A 118 -3.74 -2.30 -4.20
C LEU A 118 -3.15 -3.66 -4.58
N ILE A 119 -2.14 -3.68 -5.45
CA ILE A 119 -1.43 -4.90 -5.84
C ILE A 119 -0.71 -5.51 -4.62
N PHE A 120 -0.07 -4.66 -3.83
CA PHE A 120 0.56 -5.05 -2.57
C PHE A 120 -0.46 -5.65 -1.59
N TYR A 121 -1.59 -5.00 -1.38
CA TYR A 121 -2.64 -5.49 -0.50
C TYR A 121 -3.14 -6.88 -0.93
N TYR A 122 -3.43 -7.05 -2.22
CA TYR A 122 -3.87 -8.33 -2.76
C TYR A 122 -2.82 -9.43 -2.56
N SER A 123 -1.55 -9.11 -2.81
CA SER A 123 -0.47 -10.10 -2.68
C SER A 123 -0.28 -10.57 -1.23
N TRP A 124 -0.37 -9.64 -0.28
CA TRP A 124 -0.32 -9.97 1.16
C TRP A 124 -1.56 -10.72 1.64
N PHE A 125 -2.73 -10.41 1.10
CA PHE A 125 -3.94 -11.17 1.36
C PHE A 125 -3.78 -12.64 0.90
N ILE A 126 -3.33 -12.86 -0.34
CA ILE A 126 -3.05 -14.21 -0.86
C ILE A 126 -1.98 -14.92 -0.03
N ALA A 127 -0.88 -14.24 0.30
CA ALA A 127 0.18 -14.80 1.15
C ALA A 127 -0.41 -15.29 2.48
N ALA A 128 -1.22 -14.46 3.14
CA ALA A 128 -1.86 -14.80 4.40
C ALA A 128 -2.77 -16.04 4.34
N LEU A 129 -3.37 -16.36 3.19
CA LEU A 129 -4.19 -17.57 3.05
C LEU A 129 -3.38 -18.87 3.25
N TYR A 130 -2.07 -18.85 2.94
CA TYR A 130 -1.15 -19.95 3.25
C TYR A 130 -0.89 -20.14 4.75
N LEU A 131 -1.45 -19.30 5.62
CA LEU A 131 -1.38 -19.46 7.08
C LEU A 131 -2.68 -20.03 7.68
N ILE A 132 -3.72 -20.20 6.86
CA ILE A 132 -5.06 -20.54 7.32
C ILE A 132 -5.44 -21.95 6.82
N PRO A 133 -5.31 -22.99 7.66
CA PRO A 133 -5.57 -24.40 7.27
C PRO A 133 -7.01 -24.66 6.88
N LEU A 134 -7.96 -24.05 7.59
CA LEU A 134 -9.37 -24.33 7.42
C LEU A 134 -9.95 -23.55 6.24
N VAL A 135 -10.49 -24.27 5.25
CA VAL A 135 -11.16 -23.70 4.06
C VAL A 135 -12.31 -22.78 4.46
N ALA A 136 -13.12 -23.18 5.44
CA ALA A 136 -14.25 -22.38 5.94
C ALA A 136 -13.79 -21.01 6.47
N VAL A 137 -12.64 -20.98 7.15
CA VAL A 137 -12.03 -19.73 7.62
C VAL A 137 -11.54 -18.91 6.44
N ARG A 138 -10.86 -19.51 5.45
CA ARG A 138 -10.42 -18.80 4.23
C ARG A 138 -11.58 -18.14 3.47
N ILE A 139 -12.76 -18.78 3.40
CA ILE A 139 -13.97 -18.19 2.81
C ILE A 139 -14.37 -16.90 3.54
N VAL A 140 -14.34 -16.90 4.88
CA VAL A 140 -14.62 -15.69 5.68
C VAL A 140 -13.60 -14.58 5.38
N TYR A 141 -12.32 -14.93 5.21
CA TYR A 141 -11.27 -13.97 4.83
C TYR A 141 -11.49 -13.39 3.43
N TRP A 142 -11.91 -14.20 2.45
CA TRP A 142 -12.30 -13.73 1.12
C TRP A 142 -13.47 -12.76 1.17
N ILE A 143 -14.52 -13.05 1.95
CA ILE A 143 -15.66 -12.15 2.14
C ILE A 143 -15.18 -10.83 2.76
N GLY A 144 -14.35 -10.89 3.81
CA GLY A 144 -13.77 -9.71 4.44
C GLY A 144 -12.91 -8.88 3.48
N PHE A 145 -12.11 -9.54 2.63
CA PHE A 145 -11.30 -8.89 1.61
C PHE A 145 -12.17 -8.17 0.57
N VAL A 146 -13.21 -8.81 0.03
CA VAL A 146 -14.13 -8.18 -0.93
C VAL A 146 -14.84 -6.98 -0.31
N LEU A 147 -15.35 -7.12 0.93
CA LEU A 147 -15.95 -6.01 1.67
C LEU A 147 -14.97 -4.85 1.86
N SER A 148 -13.70 -5.15 2.14
CA SER A 148 -12.67 -4.13 2.26
C SER A 148 -12.44 -3.39 0.94
N LEU A 149 -12.42 -4.08 -0.20
CA LEU A 149 -12.28 -3.45 -1.52
C LEU A 149 -13.47 -2.54 -1.85
N ILE A 150 -14.68 -2.99 -1.56
CA ILE A 150 -15.90 -2.17 -1.69
C ILE A 150 -15.77 -0.92 -0.83
N TYR A 151 -15.24 -1.04 0.39
CA TYR A 151 -15.01 0.09 1.28
C TYR A 151 -13.93 1.05 0.74
N LEU A 152 -12.85 0.56 0.13
CA LEU A 152 -11.86 1.43 -0.53
C LEU A 152 -12.48 2.23 -1.68
N ILE A 153 -13.32 1.58 -2.50
CA ILE A 153 -14.07 2.27 -3.58
C ILE A 153 -15.03 3.30 -2.98
N TYR A 154 -15.74 2.95 -1.92
CA TYR A 154 -16.61 3.87 -1.20
C TYR A 154 -15.87 5.12 -0.73
N ILE A 155 -14.67 4.98 -0.15
CA ILE A 155 -13.82 6.11 0.26
C ILE A 155 -13.45 6.98 -0.94
N LEU A 156 -13.08 6.39 -2.08
CA LEU A 156 -12.74 7.12 -3.30
C LEU A 156 -13.94 7.93 -3.84
N VAL A 157 -15.15 7.37 -3.79
CA VAL A 157 -16.35 7.98 -4.37
C VAL A 157 -16.94 9.05 -3.46
N THR A 158 -17.08 8.76 -2.17
CA THR A 158 -17.94 9.56 -1.29
C THR A 158 -17.32 10.85 -0.77
N LYS A 159 -16.03 11.12 -1.05
CA LYS A 159 -15.29 12.26 -0.45
C LYS A 159 -15.57 12.40 1.05
N GLN A 160 -15.94 11.31 1.75
CA GLN A 160 -16.42 11.37 3.12
C GLN A 160 -15.18 11.51 4.01
N ARG A 161 -14.80 12.77 4.10
CA ARG A 161 -13.72 13.37 4.87
C ARG A 161 -13.79 12.86 6.29
N ALA A 162 -12.67 12.35 6.79
CA ALA A 162 -12.08 12.72 8.09
C ALA A 162 -12.94 12.92 9.37
N SER A 163 -14.23 12.57 9.46
CA SER A 163 -15.04 12.84 10.65
C SER A 163 -15.73 11.62 11.26
N LYS A 164 -15.92 10.54 10.49
CA LYS A 164 -16.29 9.25 11.06
C LYS A 164 -15.11 8.32 10.94
N ASP A 165 -14.30 8.25 12.00
CA ASP A 165 -13.57 7.02 12.25
C ASP A 165 -14.62 5.95 12.50
N TYR A 166 -14.87 5.13 11.48
CA TYR A 166 -15.69 3.92 11.62
C TYR A 166 -15.09 2.97 12.66
N PHE A 167 -13.82 3.18 13.02
CA PHE A 167 -13.20 2.73 14.27
C PHE A 167 -13.35 3.78 15.37
N SER A 168 -14.57 4.06 15.82
CA SER A 168 -14.72 4.69 17.13
C SER A 168 -14.06 3.77 18.18
N SER A 169 -13.60 4.33 19.30
CA SER A 169 -12.94 3.56 20.36
C SER A 169 -13.78 2.34 20.81
N GLU A 170 -15.09 2.41 20.64
CA GLU A 170 -16.03 1.34 20.98
C GLU A 170 -16.05 0.20 19.96
N TYR A 171 -16.12 0.48 18.65
CA TYR A 171 -16.04 -0.56 17.61
C TYR A 171 -14.66 -1.20 17.58
N TYR A 172 -13.60 -0.40 17.78
CA TYR A 172 -12.23 -0.90 17.87
C TYR A 172 -12.07 -1.90 19.03
N LYS A 173 -12.63 -1.60 20.21
CA LYS A 173 -12.63 -2.53 21.36
C LYS A 173 -13.38 -3.82 21.08
N LYS A 174 -14.59 -3.74 20.50
CA LYS A 174 -15.36 -4.94 20.12
C LYS A 174 -14.60 -5.79 19.09
N PHE A 175 -13.96 -5.15 18.14
CA PHE A 175 -13.17 -5.82 17.10
C PHE A 175 -11.90 -6.47 17.65
N LEU A 176 -11.16 -5.78 18.54
CA LEU A 176 -10.02 -6.36 19.25
C LEU A 176 -10.42 -7.57 20.09
N ASN A 177 -11.59 -7.55 20.73
CA ASN A 177 -12.08 -8.70 21.49
C ASN A 177 -12.36 -9.91 20.61
N VAL A 178 -12.89 -9.71 19.38
CA VAL A 178 -13.08 -10.79 18.41
C VAL A 178 -11.74 -11.36 17.93
N ILE A 179 -10.78 -10.49 17.65
CA ILE A 179 -9.39 -10.85 17.30
C ILE A 179 -8.74 -11.67 18.43
N LEU A 180 -8.83 -11.20 19.68
CA LEU A 180 -8.32 -11.88 20.87
C LEU A 180 -9.00 -13.23 21.08
N PHE A 181 -10.32 -13.31 20.86
CA PHE A 181 -11.05 -14.56 20.97
C PHE A 181 -10.61 -15.58 19.92
N LEU A 182 -10.50 -15.17 18.65
CA LEU A 182 -10.01 -16.04 17.57
C LEU A 182 -8.56 -16.50 17.83
N TRP A 183 -7.72 -15.61 18.35
CA TRP A 183 -6.36 -15.94 18.75
C TRP A 183 -6.32 -16.99 19.86
N LEU A 184 -7.07 -16.78 20.95
CA LEU A 184 -7.15 -17.72 22.07
C LEU A 184 -7.74 -19.06 21.67
N LEU A 185 -8.74 -19.07 20.78
CA LEU A 185 -9.35 -20.28 20.25
C LEU A 185 -8.33 -21.08 19.43
N MET A 186 -7.60 -20.44 18.51
CA MET A 186 -6.54 -21.09 17.74
C MET A 186 -5.40 -21.61 18.64
N TYR A 187 -5.05 -20.83 19.65
CA TYR A 187 -4.05 -21.23 20.63
C TYR A 187 -4.49 -22.45 21.44
N GLY A 188 -5.74 -22.46 21.91
CA GLY A 188 -6.33 -23.59 22.64
C GLY A 188 -6.35 -24.87 21.80
N ILE A 189 -6.75 -24.78 20.53
CA ILE A 189 -6.72 -25.93 19.60
C ILE A 189 -5.30 -26.47 19.44
N ASN A 190 -4.30 -25.59 19.22
CA ASN A 190 -2.91 -26.01 19.05
C ASN A 190 -2.32 -26.68 20.31
N LEU A 191 -2.65 -26.16 21.50
CA LEU A 191 -2.25 -26.78 22.77
C LEU A 191 -2.95 -28.13 23.00
N PHE A 192 -4.21 -28.26 22.60
CA PHE A 192 -4.97 -29.50 22.78
C PHE A 192 -4.44 -30.62 21.89
N ILE A 193 -4.00 -30.29 20.67
CA ILE A 193 -3.49 -31.25 19.69
C ILE A 193 -2.03 -31.62 19.99
N ASN A 194 -1.19 -30.64 20.34
CA ASN A 194 0.26 -30.82 20.44
C ASN A 194 0.81 -30.86 21.88
N GLY A 195 -0.06 -30.69 22.89
CA GLY A 195 0.31 -30.65 24.30
C GLY A 195 1.03 -29.35 24.71
N LEU A 196 1.67 -29.38 25.89
CA LEU A 196 2.37 -28.24 26.50
C LEU A 196 3.81 -28.03 26.00
N ASN A 197 4.34 -28.96 25.20
CA ASN A 197 5.67 -28.85 24.63
C ASN A 197 5.74 -27.64 23.70
N HIS A 198 6.77 -26.80 23.80
CA HIS A 198 6.89 -25.57 22.99
C HIS A 198 5.70 -24.57 23.12
N PHE A 199 5.17 -24.40 24.33
CA PHE A 199 4.11 -23.43 24.70
C PHE A 199 4.23 -22.06 24.01
N LEU A 200 5.42 -21.46 24.03
CA LEU A 200 5.69 -20.15 23.42
C LEU A 200 5.52 -20.17 21.90
N ALA A 201 5.96 -21.26 21.25
CA ALA A 201 5.88 -21.40 19.80
C ALA A 201 4.43 -21.50 19.35
N TYR A 202 3.58 -22.24 20.06
CA TYR A 202 2.14 -22.32 19.74
C TYR A 202 1.39 -21.02 20.01
N LEU A 203 1.81 -20.25 21.02
CA LEU A 203 1.25 -18.93 21.31
C LEU A 203 1.53 -17.94 20.17
N LEU A 204 2.77 -17.94 19.68
CA LEU A 204 3.19 -17.14 18.53
C LEU A 204 2.54 -17.62 17.23
N LEU A 205 2.43 -18.94 17.03
CA LEU A 205 1.77 -19.50 15.84
C LEU A 205 0.30 -19.10 15.76
N ALA A 206 -0.39 -19.01 16.91
CA ALA A 206 -1.78 -18.60 16.94
C ALA A 206 -1.99 -17.15 16.44
N LEU A 207 -0.96 -16.29 16.46
CA LEU A 207 -1.04 -14.92 15.92
C LEU A 207 -1.05 -14.89 14.39
N LEU A 208 -0.47 -15.89 13.71
CA LEU A 208 -0.37 -15.94 12.24
C LEU A 208 -1.73 -15.89 11.53
N PRO A 209 -2.76 -16.62 11.97
CA PRO A 209 -4.11 -16.48 11.41
C PRO A 209 -4.70 -15.08 11.60
N VAL A 210 -4.32 -14.36 12.65
CA VAL A 210 -4.93 -13.09 13.05
C VAL A 210 -4.20 -11.88 12.47
N SER A 211 -2.91 -12.01 12.12
CA SER A 211 -2.10 -10.98 11.47
C SER A 211 -2.71 -10.37 10.18
N PRO A 212 -3.44 -11.09 9.32
CA PRO A 212 -4.00 -10.50 8.10
C PRO A 212 -5.10 -9.49 8.41
N ILE A 213 -5.76 -9.60 9.57
CA ILE A 213 -6.76 -8.62 10.03
C ILE A 213 -6.06 -7.30 10.37
N PHE A 214 -4.98 -7.35 11.15
CA PHE A 214 -4.17 -6.17 11.47
C PHE A 214 -3.59 -5.51 10.22
N LEU A 215 -3.13 -6.31 9.28
CA LEU A 215 -2.65 -5.85 7.97
C LEU A 215 -3.78 -5.14 7.21
N GLY A 216 -4.99 -5.70 7.14
CA GLY A 216 -6.14 -5.05 6.51
C GLY A 216 -6.47 -3.67 7.13
N LEU A 217 -6.47 -3.57 8.47
CA LEU A 217 -6.73 -2.30 9.17
C LEU A 217 -5.69 -1.23 8.87
N PHE A 218 -4.41 -1.60 8.96
CA PHE A 218 -3.29 -0.73 8.62
C PHE A 218 -3.44 -0.24 7.18
N LEU A 219 -3.77 -1.14 6.26
CA LEU A 219 -3.86 -0.82 4.84
C LEU A 219 -5.02 0.11 4.52
N VAL A 220 -6.21 -0.09 5.09
CA VAL A 220 -7.35 0.82 4.93
C VAL A 220 -7.02 2.22 5.45
N SER A 221 -6.35 2.31 6.60
CA SER A 221 -5.94 3.58 7.21
C SER A 221 -4.93 4.32 6.33
N PHE A 222 -3.93 3.58 5.82
CA PHE A 222 -2.94 4.11 4.89
C PHE A 222 -3.59 4.61 3.60
N PHE A 223 -4.51 3.84 3.01
CA PHE A 223 -5.24 4.23 1.79
C PHE A 223 -6.01 5.54 1.99
N LYS A 224 -6.78 5.67 3.08
CA LYS A 224 -7.53 6.88 3.44
C LYS A 224 -6.61 8.11 3.50
N SER A 225 -5.43 7.98 4.10
CA SER A 225 -4.45 9.09 4.19
C SER A 225 -3.93 9.52 2.81
N ASN A 226 -3.63 8.58 1.93
CA ASN A 226 -3.12 8.87 0.59
C ASN A 226 -4.21 9.49 -0.31
N VAL A 227 -5.46 9.05 -0.19
CA VAL A 227 -6.60 9.65 -0.92
C VAL A 227 -6.78 11.12 -0.57
N VAL A 228 -6.72 11.48 0.72
CA VAL A 228 -6.84 12.89 1.16
C VAL A 228 -5.71 13.74 0.58
N THR A 229 -4.49 13.22 0.60
CA THR A 229 -3.31 13.91 0.03
C THR A 229 -3.51 14.14 -1.48
N LEU A 230 -4.02 13.13 -2.19
CA LEU A 230 -4.29 13.20 -3.62
C LEU A 230 -5.38 14.22 -3.97
N GLU A 231 -6.44 14.32 -3.17
CA GLU A 231 -7.48 15.33 -3.34
C GLU A 231 -6.94 16.75 -3.15
N ASN A 232 -6.16 16.97 -2.09
CA ASN A 232 -5.52 18.26 -1.81
C ASN A 232 -4.61 18.67 -2.97
N LEU A 233 -3.74 17.77 -3.43
CA LEU A 233 -2.85 18.02 -4.56
C LEU A 233 -3.62 18.25 -5.86
N ASN A 234 -4.75 17.58 -6.07
CA ASN A 234 -5.59 17.80 -7.25
C ASN A 234 -6.26 19.18 -7.22
N ALA A 235 -6.73 19.63 -6.06
CA ALA A 235 -7.26 20.98 -5.88
C ALA A 235 -6.17 22.04 -6.10
N VAL A 236 -4.96 21.81 -5.58
CA VAL A 236 -3.79 22.68 -5.82
C VAL A 236 -3.41 22.69 -7.30
N ASN A 237 -3.40 21.53 -7.95
CA ASN A 237 -3.05 21.41 -9.36
C ASN A 237 -4.05 22.11 -10.30
N LYS A 238 -5.31 22.28 -9.90
CA LYS A 238 -6.31 23.05 -10.66
C LYS A 238 -6.14 24.56 -10.47
N ASN A 239 -5.74 25.02 -9.28
CA ASN A 239 -5.66 26.44 -8.91
C ASN A 239 -4.22 26.85 -8.55
N GLN A 240 -3.24 26.50 -9.40
CA GLN A 240 -1.82 26.58 -9.04
C GLN A 240 -1.34 27.99 -8.68
N GLU A 241 -1.72 29.03 -9.44
CA GLU A 241 -1.28 30.40 -9.16
C GLU A 241 -1.83 30.95 -7.85
N LYS A 242 -3.10 30.64 -7.53
CA LYS A 242 -3.72 31.03 -6.26
C LYS A 242 -2.89 30.53 -5.07
N TYR A 243 -2.61 29.24 -5.03
CA TYR A 243 -1.86 28.63 -3.92
C TYR A 243 -0.37 29.01 -3.92
N ARG A 244 0.22 29.25 -5.10
CA ARG A 244 1.58 29.76 -5.20
C ARG A 244 1.71 31.13 -4.52
N GLU A 245 0.77 32.04 -4.79
CA GLU A 245 0.77 33.40 -4.24
C GLU A 245 0.38 33.42 -2.77
N GLU A 246 -0.68 32.68 -2.39
CA GLU A 246 -1.16 32.57 -1.01
C GLU A 246 -0.07 32.11 -0.04
N TYR A 247 0.79 31.19 -0.47
CA TYR A 247 1.90 30.66 0.33
C TYR A 247 3.27 31.28 0.00
N GLY A 248 3.33 32.30 -0.87
CA GLY A 248 4.54 33.08 -1.12
C GLY A 248 5.66 32.37 -1.89
N TYR A 249 5.36 31.34 -2.70
CA TYR A 249 6.38 30.63 -3.48
C TYR A 249 6.78 31.39 -4.75
N THR A 250 8.06 31.36 -5.09
CA THR A 250 8.53 31.92 -6.38
C THR A 250 8.11 31.05 -7.57
N ILE A 251 8.04 31.65 -8.77
CA ILE A 251 7.67 30.92 -10.00
C ILE A 251 8.68 29.81 -10.30
N GLU A 252 9.96 30.04 -10.04
CA GLU A 252 11.00 29.02 -10.20
C GLU A 252 10.81 27.85 -9.24
N GLU A 253 10.51 28.15 -7.99
CA GLU A 253 10.27 27.17 -6.94
C GLU A 253 9.04 26.31 -7.17
N TRP A 254 8.00 26.90 -7.75
CA TRP A 254 6.75 26.21 -8.00
C TRP A 254 6.79 25.37 -9.28
N TYR A 255 7.20 25.99 -10.40
CA TYR A 255 7.14 25.37 -11.73
C TYR A 255 8.46 24.77 -12.20
N GLY A 256 9.60 25.27 -11.71
CA GLY A 256 10.94 24.91 -12.15
C GLY A 256 11.42 25.70 -13.38
N LYS A 257 12.75 25.77 -13.54
CA LYS A 257 13.44 26.54 -14.60
C LYS A 257 13.07 26.16 -16.04
N LYS A 258 12.63 24.91 -16.29
CA LYS A 258 12.27 24.44 -17.64
C LYS A 258 10.79 24.64 -17.98
N SER A 259 9.98 25.14 -17.05
CA SER A 259 8.54 25.36 -17.26
C SER A 259 8.24 26.52 -18.22
N LYS A 260 7.04 26.50 -18.81
CA LYS A 260 6.54 27.59 -19.67
C LYS A 260 6.38 28.89 -18.88
N MET A 261 5.78 28.81 -17.69
CA MET A 261 5.54 29.96 -16.80
C MET A 261 6.84 30.66 -16.40
N TYR A 262 7.88 29.92 -16.02
CA TYR A 262 9.18 30.51 -15.69
C TYR A 262 9.82 31.19 -16.91
N LYS A 263 9.80 30.54 -18.08
CA LYS A 263 10.36 31.12 -19.31
C LYS A 263 9.65 32.41 -19.72
N GLU A 264 8.33 32.49 -19.54
CA GLU A 264 7.55 33.69 -19.81
C GLU A 264 7.84 34.79 -18.80
N HIS A 265 7.96 34.46 -17.50
CA HIS A 265 8.34 35.40 -16.47
C HIS A 265 9.70 36.05 -16.74
N VAL A 266 10.72 35.25 -17.07
CA VAL A 266 12.07 35.75 -17.41
C VAL A 266 12.07 36.59 -18.69
N LYS A 267 11.24 36.25 -19.70
CA LYS A 267 11.10 37.07 -20.90
C LYS A 267 10.47 38.44 -20.61
N LYS A 268 9.47 38.50 -19.71
CA LYS A 268 8.85 39.75 -19.29
C LYS A 268 9.78 40.60 -18.45
N SER A 269 10.56 39.99 -17.56
CA SER A 269 11.52 40.71 -16.71
C SER A 269 12.69 41.30 -17.49
N LYS A 270 13.11 40.68 -18.60
CA LYS A 270 14.16 41.21 -19.48
C LYS A 270 13.69 42.32 -20.43
N LYS A 271 12.38 42.53 -20.56
CA LYS A 271 11.77 43.57 -21.41
C LYS A 271 11.42 44.85 -20.65
N ARG A 272 11.50 44.83 -19.32
CA ARG A 272 11.43 46.00 -18.44
C ARG A 272 12.85 46.45 -18.12
#